data_AF-A0A382Y8T4-F1
#
_entry.id   AF-A0A382Y8T4-F1
#
_cell.length_a   1.000
_cell.length_b   1.000
_cell.length_c   1.000
_cell.angle_alpha   90.00
_cell.angle_beta   90.00
_cell.angle_gamma   90.00
#
_symmetry.space_group_name_H-M   'P 1'
#
loop_
_entity.id
_entity.type
_entity.pdbx_description
1 polymer ?
#
loop_
_entity_poly.entity_id
_entity_poly.type
_entity_poly.pdbx_seq_one_letter_code
_entity_poly.pdbx_strand_id
1 'polypeptide(L)'
;ELVINDSIFGAENVNIIPLFTSSDQSTSMEEFFNLSPDPKSNPSFRQLNESGKVLGALAEVTHSESGILSQLILIPDSRFIADDGGGSAPENHIFIMNAVDYLLGDRELISLRSREITNRPLEELDDEKKSRWKWINILLPSLLVVGFGFIRIKRENSRAKILEEIYD
;
A
#
# COMPACT_ATOMS: atom_id res chain seq x y z
N GLU A 1 -12.36 -4.06 14.21
CA GLU A 1 -11.64 -2.81 13.87
C GLU A 1 -11.52 -1.95 15.12
N LEU A 2 -10.51 -1.08 15.19
CA LEU A 2 -10.42 -0.10 16.27
C LEU A 2 -11.18 1.16 15.86
N VAL A 3 -12.24 1.50 16.61
CA VAL A 3 -12.97 2.75 16.43
C VAL A 3 -12.39 3.78 17.41
N ILE A 4 -11.71 4.78 16.88
CA ILE A 4 -11.17 5.87 17.69
C ILE A 4 -12.31 6.86 17.93
N ASN A 5 -12.78 6.92 19.18
CA ASN A 5 -13.81 7.86 19.60
C ASN A 5 -13.21 8.84 20.61
N ASP A 6 -12.83 10.02 20.13
CA ASP A 6 -12.27 11.10 20.96
C ASP A 6 -13.32 11.78 21.87
N SER A 7 -14.58 11.33 21.81
CA SER A 7 -15.71 11.92 22.55
C SER A 7 -15.90 11.39 23.97
N ILE A 8 -14.96 10.58 24.49
CA ILE A 8 -15.15 9.94 25.82
C ILE A 8 -14.98 10.99 26.92
N PHE A 9 -16.10 11.36 27.55
CA PHE A 9 -16.13 12.17 28.76
C PHE A 9 -15.24 11.55 29.85
N GLY A 10 -14.18 12.26 30.26
CA GLY A 10 -13.32 11.90 31.41
C GLY A 10 -11.88 11.53 31.06
N ALA A 11 -11.50 11.45 29.78
CA ALA A 11 -10.14 11.16 29.35
C ALA A 11 -9.42 12.46 28.92
N GLU A 12 -9.04 13.30 29.89
CA GLU A 12 -8.19 14.46 29.58
C GLU A 12 -6.76 13.99 29.23
N ASN A 13 -6.20 14.51 28.13
CA ASN A 13 -4.82 14.25 27.66
C ASN A 13 -4.51 12.82 27.17
N VAL A 14 -5.46 12.16 26.50
CA VAL A 14 -5.19 10.91 25.79
C VAL A 14 -4.86 11.21 24.32
N ASN A 15 -3.66 10.85 23.87
CA ASN A 15 -3.25 10.93 22.48
C ASN A 15 -3.32 9.53 21.85
N ILE A 16 -4.17 9.34 20.85
CA ILE A 16 -4.34 8.06 20.15
C ILE A 16 -3.70 8.17 18.76
N ILE A 17 -2.67 7.37 18.51
CA ILE A 17 -1.93 7.32 17.25
C ILE A 17 -2.21 5.97 16.57
N PRO A 18 -2.80 5.94 15.36
CA PRO A 18 -2.93 4.70 14.60
C PRO A 18 -1.55 4.22 14.14
N LEU A 19 -1.25 2.94 14.34
CA LEU A 19 0.04 2.32 13.99
C LEU A 19 0.04 1.72 12.59
N PHE A 20 -1.03 1.00 12.24
CA PHE A 20 -1.22 0.45 10.90
C PHE A 20 -2.70 0.29 10.58
N THR A 21 -3.02 0.43 9.29
CA THR A 21 -4.36 0.40 8.74
C THR A 21 -4.46 -0.62 7.61
N SER A 22 -5.66 -1.11 7.33
CA SER A 22 -5.92 -1.86 6.10
C SER A 22 -5.92 -0.94 4.87
N SER A 23 -5.99 -1.53 3.68
CA SER A 23 -6.19 -0.79 2.42
C SER A 23 -7.58 -0.17 2.34
N ASP A 24 -7.75 0.81 1.44
CA ASP A 24 -9.04 1.39 1.04
C ASP A 24 -9.89 0.46 0.14
N GLN A 25 -9.56 -0.84 0.15
CA GLN A 25 -10.33 -1.91 -0.45
C GLN A 25 -10.58 -2.95 0.65
N SER A 26 -11.27 -2.52 1.71
CA SER A 26 -11.56 -3.37 2.86
C SER A 26 -13.05 -3.66 3.00
N THR A 27 -13.39 -4.60 3.88
CA THR A 27 -14.76 -4.84 4.32
C THR A 27 -14.76 -5.41 5.74
N SER A 28 -15.82 -5.18 6.51
CA SER A 28 -16.05 -5.83 7.80
C SER A 28 -17.16 -6.88 7.69
N MET A 29 -16.95 -8.03 8.31
CA MET A 29 -17.97 -9.07 8.45
C MET A 29 -18.25 -9.32 9.92
N GLU A 30 -19.53 -9.43 10.27
CA GLU A 30 -19.99 -9.68 11.64
C GLU A 30 -20.87 -10.94 11.70
N GLU A 31 -21.04 -11.48 12.90
CA GLU A 31 -21.86 -12.67 13.21
C GLU A 31 -21.43 -13.96 12.49
N PHE A 32 -21.94 -14.18 11.27
CA PHE A 32 -21.64 -15.37 10.46
C PHE A 32 -20.62 -15.01 9.38
N PHE A 33 -19.35 -14.98 9.76
CA PHE A 33 -18.26 -14.68 8.84
C PHE A 33 -17.74 -15.94 8.14
N ASN A 34 -17.48 -15.83 6.85
CA ASN A 34 -16.79 -16.85 6.07
C ASN A 34 -15.31 -16.43 5.91
N LEU A 35 -14.38 -17.27 6.33
CA LEU A 35 -12.93 -17.01 6.16
C LEU A 35 -12.37 -17.62 4.87
N SER A 36 -13.19 -18.27 4.06
CA SER A 36 -12.75 -18.85 2.79
C SER A 36 -12.27 -17.74 1.84
N PRO A 37 -11.06 -17.85 1.27
CA PRO A 37 -10.51 -16.85 0.36
C PRO A 37 -11.12 -16.91 -1.04
N ASP A 38 -11.90 -17.95 -1.38
CA ASP A 38 -12.51 -18.08 -2.70
C ASP A 38 -13.72 -17.12 -2.85
N PRO A 39 -13.68 -16.13 -3.77
CA PRO A 39 -14.76 -15.17 -4.00
C PRO A 39 -16.10 -15.80 -4.41
N LYS A 40 -16.08 -17.04 -4.91
CA LYS A 40 -17.30 -17.79 -5.21
C LYS A 40 -18.01 -18.24 -3.94
N SER A 41 -17.23 -18.69 -2.96
CA SER A 41 -17.72 -19.14 -1.65
C SER A 41 -17.95 -17.99 -0.68
N ASN A 42 -17.22 -16.89 -0.83
CA ASN A 42 -17.29 -15.72 0.02
C ASN A 42 -17.51 -14.44 -0.83
N PRO A 43 -18.78 -14.03 -1.02
CA PRO A 43 -19.12 -12.89 -1.87
C PRO A 43 -18.52 -11.56 -1.41
N SER A 44 -18.14 -11.43 -0.13
CA SER A 44 -17.60 -10.20 0.44
C SER A 44 -16.27 -9.78 -0.22
N PHE A 45 -15.49 -10.72 -0.74
CA PHE A 45 -14.28 -10.41 -1.52
C PHE A 45 -14.57 -9.70 -2.86
N ARG A 46 -15.83 -9.65 -3.30
CA ARG A 46 -16.27 -8.85 -4.47
C ARG A 46 -16.74 -7.45 -4.09
N GLN A 47 -16.85 -7.15 -2.80
CA GLN A 47 -17.40 -5.91 -2.26
C GLN A 47 -16.38 -5.26 -1.30
N LEU A 48 -15.11 -5.24 -1.70
CA LEU A 48 -14.02 -4.60 -0.97
C LEU A 48 -13.99 -3.10 -1.27
N ASN A 49 -15.03 -2.37 -0.89
CA ASN A 49 -15.20 -0.95 -1.23
C ASN A 49 -15.21 -0.01 -0.01
N GLU A 50 -14.89 -0.51 1.18
CA GLU A 50 -14.79 0.30 2.39
C GLU A 50 -13.38 0.88 2.55
N SER A 51 -13.30 2.08 3.15
CA SER A 51 -12.05 2.76 3.47
C SER A 51 -11.17 1.96 4.44
N GLY A 52 -9.88 2.27 4.48
CA GLY A 52 -8.94 1.64 5.42
C GLY A 52 -9.42 1.67 6.87
N LYS A 53 -9.36 0.52 7.52
CA LYS A 53 -9.72 0.32 8.93
C LYS A 53 -8.47 0.31 9.78
N VAL A 54 -8.53 0.89 10.97
CA VAL A 54 -7.41 0.87 11.92
C VAL A 54 -7.33 -0.51 12.57
N LEU A 55 -6.17 -1.15 12.43
CA LEU A 55 -5.90 -2.50 12.93
C LEU A 55 -4.90 -2.53 14.08
N GLY A 56 -4.26 -1.40 14.41
CA GLY A 56 -3.42 -1.26 15.59
C GLY A 56 -3.29 0.20 15.98
N ALA A 57 -3.24 0.48 17.28
CA ALA A 57 -3.14 1.84 17.80
C ALA A 57 -2.24 1.91 19.04
N LEU A 58 -1.58 3.05 19.21
CA LEU A 58 -0.86 3.46 20.42
C LEU A 58 -1.71 4.51 21.12
N ALA A 59 -1.99 4.32 22.40
CA ALA A 59 -2.57 5.32 23.28
C ALA A 59 -1.50 5.79 24.25
N GLU A 60 -1.32 7.11 24.34
CA GLU A 60 -0.45 7.75 25.30
C GLU A 60 -1.28 8.63 26.24
N VAL A 61 -1.05 8.49 27.53
CA VAL A 61 -1.73 9.28 28.56
C VAL A 61 -0.67 9.92 29.44
N THR A 62 -0.64 11.25 29.44
CA THR A 62 0.25 12.01 30.33
C THR A 62 -0.54 12.50 31.51
N HIS A 63 -0.21 12.00 32.71
CA HIS A 63 -0.82 12.50 33.94
C HIS A 63 -0.16 13.83 34.32
N SER A 64 -0.93 14.91 34.22
CA SER A 64 -0.48 16.28 34.49
C SER A 64 0.01 16.50 35.94
N GLU A 65 -0.50 15.73 36.90
CA GLU A 65 -0.13 15.86 38.32
C GLU A 65 1.13 15.09 38.71
N SER A 66 1.40 13.94 38.09
CA SER A 66 2.54 13.07 38.44
C SER A 66 3.69 13.14 37.43
N GLY A 67 3.46 13.71 36.25
CA GLY A 67 4.42 13.73 35.15
C GLY A 67 4.70 12.33 34.54
N ILE A 68 3.93 11.31 34.95
CA ILE A 68 4.11 9.94 34.48
C ILE A 68 3.45 9.79 33.11
N LEU A 69 4.23 9.31 32.14
CA LEU A 69 3.76 8.92 30.82
C LEU A 69 3.33 7.45 30.86
N SER A 70 2.03 7.20 30.65
CA SER A 70 1.49 5.85 30.47
C SER A 70 1.27 5.60 28.99
N GLN A 71 1.65 4.41 28.52
CA GLN A 71 1.54 4.04 27.11
C GLN A 71 0.90 2.67 26.98
N LEU A 72 0.04 2.52 25.97
CA LEU A 72 -0.65 1.27 25.65
C LEU A 72 -0.63 1.07 24.15
N ILE A 73 -0.06 -0.05 23.71
CA ILE A 73 -0.19 -0.50 22.31
C ILE A 73 -1.28 -1.58 22.27
N LEU A 74 -2.27 -1.41 21.39
CA LEU A 74 -3.38 -2.32 21.20
C LEU A 74 -3.35 -2.91 19.78
N ILE A 75 -3.37 -4.24 19.72
CA ILE A 75 -3.53 -5.02 18.49
C ILE A 75 -4.69 -5.99 18.75
N PRO A 76 -5.85 -5.82 18.09
CA PRO A 76 -7.06 -6.58 18.38
C PRO A 76 -7.11 -7.96 17.69
N ASP A 77 -5.97 -8.53 17.27
CA ASP A 77 -5.89 -9.84 16.63
C ASP A 77 -5.01 -10.80 17.44
N SER A 78 -5.64 -11.81 18.03
CA SER A 78 -4.96 -12.86 18.81
C SER A 78 -3.98 -13.71 17.99
N ARG A 79 -4.19 -13.83 16.67
CA ARG A 79 -3.32 -14.62 15.78
C ARG A 79 -2.18 -13.80 15.19
N PHE A 80 -2.08 -12.50 15.52
CA PHE A 80 -1.03 -11.63 15.00
C PHE A 80 0.39 -12.13 15.35
N ILE A 81 0.54 -12.75 16.53
CA ILE A 81 1.81 -13.29 17.02
C ILE A 81 1.92 -14.82 16.90
N ALA A 82 0.85 -15.48 16.45
CA ALA A 82 0.81 -16.94 16.37
C ALA A 82 1.61 -17.46 15.16
N ASP A 83 2.36 -18.55 15.35
CA ASP A 83 3.22 -19.14 14.31
C ASP A 83 2.42 -19.60 13.07
N ASP A 84 1.18 -20.03 13.27
CA ASP A 84 0.24 -20.46 12.21
C ASP A 84 -0.63 -19.32 11.66
N GLY A 85 -0.37 -18.09 12.11
CA GLY A 85 -1.09 -16.87 11.74
C GLY A 85 -0.14 -15.77 11.28
N GLY A 86 -0.29 -14.58 11.86
CA GLY A 86 0.53 -13.40 11.54
C GLY A 86 1.99 -13.54 11.97
N GLY A 87 2.29 -14.40 12.95
CA GLY A 87 3.64 -14.60 13.48
C GLY A 87 4.59 -15.27 12.49
N SER A 88 4.07 -15.92 11.43
CA SER A 88 4.90 -16.49 10.37
C SER A 88 5.64 -15.44 9.55
N ALA A 89 5.16 -14.19 9.54
CA ALA A 89 5.80 -13.08 8.86
C ALA A 89 6.90 -12.48 9.76
N PRO A 90 8.19 -12.53 9.35
CA PRO A 90 9.29 -11.99 10.15
C PRO A 90 9.11 -10.51 10.52
N GLU A 91 8.43 -9.73 9.66
CA GLU A 91 8.14 -8.32 9.87
C GLU A 91 7.24 -8.10 11.10
N ASN A 92 6.26 -8.98 11.33
CA ASN A 92 5.37 -8.89 12.48
C ASN A 92 6.13 -9.17 13.79
N HIS A 93 7.08 -10.09 13.77
CA HIS A 93 7.95 -10.35 14.91
C HIS A 93 8.83 -9.13 15.23
N ILE A 94 9.42 -8.50 14.21
CA ILE A 94 10.20 -7.27 14.37
C ILE A 94 9.34 -6.14 14.93
N PHE A 95 8.11 -5.98 14.44
CA PHE A 95 7.17 -4.99 14.96
C PHE A 95 6.90 -5.18 16.47
N ILE A 96 6.63 -6.41 16.91
CA ILE A 96 6.40 -6.69 18.33
C ILE A 96 7.64 -6.41 19.18
N MET A 97 8.83 -6.82 18.73
CA MET A 97 10.08 -6.49 19.44
C MET A 97 10.25 -4.98 19.58
N ASN A 98 10.05 -4.22 18.50
CA ASN A 98 10.13 -2.75 18.55
C ASN A 98 9.05 -2.13 19.44
N ALA A 99 7.84 -2.70 19.48
CA ALA A 99 6.76 -2.26 20.35
C ALA A 99 7.11 -2.49 21.84
N VAL A 100 7.71 -3.63 22.17
CA VAL A 100 8.21 -3.92 23.52
C VAL A 100 9.34 -2.97 23.91
N ASP A 101 10.36 -2.81 23.04
CA ASP A 101 11.47 -1.88 23.24
C ASP A 101 10.93 -0.45 23.49
N TYR A 102 9.92 -0.04 22.73
CA TYR A 102 9.27 1.26 22.85
C TYR A 102 8.58 1.45 24.21
N LEU A 103 7.81 0.45 24.65
CA LEU A 103 7.10 0.47 25.94
C LEU A 103 8.06 0.42 27.15
N LEU A 104 9.25 -0.16 26.97
CA LEU A 104 10.31 -0.18 27.99
C LEU A 104 11.10 1.12 28.07
N GLY A 105 10.92 2.04 27.12
CA GLY A 105 11.58 3.35 27.09
C GLY A 105 12.93 3.38 26.33
N ASP A 106 13.34 2.28 25.69
CA ASP A 106 14.61 2.17 24.94
C ASP A 106 14.52 2.78 23.52
N ARG A 107 14.02 4.01 23.43
CA ARG A 107 13.70 4.69 22.16
C ARG A 107 14.92 5.02 21.30
N GLU A 108 16.09 5.23 21.92
CA GLU A 108 17.30 5.72 21.24
C GLU A 108 17.87 4.69 20.24
N LEU A 109 17.68 3.39 20.50
CA LEU A 109 18.20 2.30 19.67
C LEU A 109 17.24 1.83 18.55
N ILE A 110 15.95 2.16 18.64
CA ILE A 110 14.91 1.75 17.66
C ILE A 110 15.08 2.50 16.34
N SER A 111 15.49 3.77 16.39
CA SER A 111 15.64 4.64 15.21
C SER A 111 16.73 4.19 14.22
N LEU A 112 17.69 3.38 14.69
CA LEU A 112 18.80 2.87 13.87
C LEU A 112 18.43 1.58 13.10
N ARG A 113 17.46 0.79 13.58
CA ARG A 113 17.01 -0.49 12.98
C ARG A 113 15.97 -0.30 11.87
N SER A 114 15.19 0.78 11.91
CA SER A 114 14.07 1.00 10.97
C SER A 114 14.49 1.39 9.55
N ARG A 115 15.77 1.72 9.31
CA ARG A 115 16.29 2.10 7.98
C ARG A 115 16.55 0.91 7.05
N GLU A 116 16.52 -0.33 7.53
CA GLU A 116 16.88 -1.52 6.75
C GLU A 116 15.66 -2.22 6.11
N ILE A 117 14.45 -1.98 6.61
CA ILE A 117 13.23 -2.64 6.11
C ILE A 117 12.65 -1.81 4.97
N THR A 118 13.22 -2.00 3.78
CA THR A 118 12.69 -1.41 2.54
C THR A 118 11.79 -2.39 1.81
N ASN A 119 10.73 -2.86 2.46
CA ASN A 119 9.61 -3.43 1.72
C ASN A 119 8.91 -2.24 1.03
N ARG A 120 9.33 -1.96 -0.20
CA ARG A 120 8.60 -1.11 -1.14
C ARG A 120 7.64 -2.03 -1.88
N PRO A 121 6.41 -2.26 -1.38
CA PRO A 121 5.42 -2.94 -2.19
C PRO A 121 5.30 -2.16 -3.50
N LEU A 122 5.41 -2.89 -4.61
CA LEU A 122 5.21 -2.31 -5.92
C LEU A 122 3.77 -1.79 -5.94
N GLU A 123 3.61 -0.50 -6.19
CA GLU A 123 2.30 0.12 -6.32
C GLU A 123 1.49 -0.67 -7.37
N GLU A 124 0.37 -1.27 -6.95
CA GLU A 124 -0.50 -2.03 -7.82
C GLU A 124 -1.11 -1.06 -8.83
N LEU A 125 -0.47 -0.96 -10.00
CA LEU A 125 -0.98 -0.16 -11.09
C LEU A 125 -2.29 -0.78 -11.57
N ASP A 126 -3.35 0.02 -11.49
CA ASP A 126 -4.66 -0.18 -12.10
C ASP A 126 -4.56 -0.94 -13.45
N ASP A 127 -5.27 -2.07 -13.55
CA ASP A 127 -5.12 -3.06 -14.62
C ASP A 127 -5.31 -2.45 -16.01
N GLU A 128 -6.16 -1.44 -16.13
CA GLU A 128 -6.41 -0.71 -17.37
C GLU A 128 -5.18 0.10 -17.79
N LYS A 129 -4.50 0.76 -16.84
CA LYS A 129 -3.26 1.51 -17.12
C LYS A 129 -2.15 0.54 -17.54
N LYS A 130 -2.04 -0.61 -16.88
CA LYS A 130 -1.04 -1.65 -17.21
C LYS A 130 -1.25 -2.21 -18.62
N SER A 131 -2.50 -2.50 -19.00
CA SER A 131 -2.87 -2.95 -20.33
C SER A 131 -2.54 -1.89 -21.40
N ARG A 132 -2.87 -0.62 -21.14
CA ARG A 132 -2.57 0.49 -22.06
C ARG A 132 -1.07 0.64 -22.29
N TRP A 133 -0.26 0.64 -21.23
CA TRP A 133 1.21 0.74 -21.35
C TRP A 133 1.83 -0.45 -22.09
N LYS A 134 1.29 -1.66 -21.89
CA LYS A 134 1.69 -2.85 -22.63
C LYS A 134 1.43 -2.70 -24.13
N TRP A 135 0.23 -2.23 -24.51
CA TRP A 135 -0.11 -2.02 -25.92
C TRP A 135 0.69 -0.89 -26.58
N ILE A 136 0.97 0.19 -25.85
CA ILE A 136 1.85 1.27 -26.33
C ILE A 136 3.25 0.70 -26.67
N ASN A 137 3.85 -0.07 -25.76
CA ASN A 137 5.17 -0.65 -26.00
C ASN A 137 5.21 -1.67 -27.15
N ILE A 138 4.08 -2.34 -27.45
CA ILE A 138 3.98 -3.27 -28.58
C ILE A 138 3.77 -2.52 -29.90
N LEU A 139 2.88 -1.53 -29.93
CA LEU A 139 2.49 -0.86 -31.17
C LEU A 139 3.46 0.26 -31.59
N LEU A 140 4.07 0.96 -30.64
CA LEU A 140 4.95 2.09 -30.91
C LEU A 140 6.15 1.71 -31.80
N PRO A 141 6.90 0.62 -31.56
CA PRO A 141 8.03 0.24 -32.42
C PRO A 141 7.57 -0.11 -33.84
N SER A 142 6.47 -0.86 -33.98
CA SER A 142 5.92 -1.22 -35.29
C SER A 142 5.46 0.01 -36.07
N LEU A 143 4.79 0.96 -35.41
CA LEU A 143 4.34 2.20 -36.02
C LEU A 143 5.53 3.07 -36.46
N LEU A 144 6.60 3.14 -35.66
CA LEU A 144 7.82 3.86 -36.01
C LEU A 144 8.49 3.29 -37.26
N VAL A 145 8.58 1.97 -37.39
CA VAL A 145 9.16 1.31 -38.58
C VAL A 145 8.33 1.60 -39.83
N VAL A 146 7.00 1.45 -39.74
CA VAL A 146 6.10 1.72 -40.88
C VAL A 146 6.13 3.20 -41.26
N GLY A 147 6.06 4.10 -40.27
CA GLY A 147 6.14 5.54 -40.47
C GLY A 147 7.45 5.97 -41.10
N PHE A 148 8.58 5.42 -40.65
CA PHE A 148 9.89 5.68 -41.24
C PHE A 148 9.97 5.18 -42.69
N GLY A 149 9.38 4.02 -42.98
CA GLY A 149 9.26 3.50 -44.35
C GLY A 149 8.50 4.45 -45.28
N PHE A 150 7.34 4.95 -44.86
CA PHE A 150 6.57 5.92 -45.64
C PHE A 150 7.32 7.24 -45.90
N ILE A 151 8.01 7.76 -44.87
CA ILE A 151 8.80 8.98 -45.00
C ILE A 151 9.95 8.79 -46.01
N ARG A 152 10.62 7.64 -45.98
CA ARG A 152 11.70 7.31 -46.91
C ARG A 152 11.22 7.26 -48.36
N ILE A 153 10.12 6.54 -48.63
CA ILE A 153 9.55 6.41 -49.97
C ILE A 153 9.14 7.78 -50.53
N LYS A 154 8.48 8.60 -49.70
CA LYS A 154 8.05 9.95 -50.12
C LYS A 154 9.24 10.84 -50.47
N ARG A 155 10.34 10.77 -49.71
CA ARG A 155 11.58 11.51 -50.00
C ARG A 155 12.25 11.06 -51.30
N GLU A 156 12.23 9.77 -51.61
CA GLU A 156 12.79 9.24 -52.87
C GLU A 156 12.01 9.76 -54.08
N ASN A 157 10.67 9.70 -54.03
CA ASN A 157 9.81 10.19 -55.10
C ASN A 157 9.95 11.71 -55.33
N SER A 158 10.14 12.50 -54.26
CA SER A 158 10.38 13.94 -54.39
C SER A 158 11.74 14.25 -55.03
N ARG A 159 12.78 13.45 -54.77
CA ARG A 159 14.09 13.62 -55.41
C ARG A 159 14.06 13.26 -56.90
N ALA A 160 13.33 12.22 -57.26
CA ALA A 160 13.15 11.82 -58.65
C ALA A 160 12.47 12.93 -59.48
N LYS A 161 11.41 13.55 -58.95
CA LYS A 161 10.73 14.68 -59.61
C LYS A 161 11.62 15.90 -59.83
N ILE A 162 12.47 16.23 -58.85
CA ILE A 162 13.38 17.39 -58.95
C ILE A 162 14.47 17.14 -60.02
N LEU A 163 14.91 15.89 -60.20
CA LEU A 163 15.88 15.54 -61.25
C LEU A 163 15.25 15.58 -62.65
N GLU A 164 13.97 15.23 -62.79
CA GLU A 164 13.22 15.32 -64.05
C GLU A 164 13.07 16.79 -64.50
N GLU A 165 12.75 17.70 -63.57
CA GLU A 165 12.60 19.14 -63.83
C GLU A 165 13.92 19.87 -64.15
N ILE A 166 15.08 19.27 -63.86
CA ILE A 166 16.40 19.84 -64.19
C ILE A 166 16.88 19.39 -65.58
N TYR A 167 16.33 18.30 -66.12
CA TYR A 167 16.74 17.71 -67.39
C TYR A 167 15.77 17.99 -68.56
N ASP A 168 14.56 18.48 -68.28
CA ASP A 168 13.66 19.15 -69.25
C ASP A 168 13.98 20.66 -69.35
#